data_AF-A0A2S4XE81-F1
#
_entry.id   AF-A0A2S4XE81-F1
#
_cell.length_a   1.000
_cell.length_b   1.000
_cell.length_c   1.000
_cell.angle_alpha   90.00
_cell.angle_beta   90.00
_cell.angle_gamma   90.00
#
_symmetry.space_group_name_H-M   'P 1'
#
loop_
_entity.id
_entity.type
_entity.pdbx_description
1 polymer ?
#
loop_
_entity_poly.entity_id
_entity_poly.type
_entity_poly.pdbx_seq_one_letter_code
_entity_poly.pdbx_strand_id
1 'polypeptide(L)'
;MKKYMMIAALLLGSVGAQANVVVNGTRVIYPANNKDVIVQLLNNGTDPSLVQAWIDDGDINSTPETANVPFLLSPPVVKVNGNSGQQLRIQKVGAALAADRESVFYLNVLDIPPTPENLQGTNTLQLAIKSRIKLFYRPQALTRGVENALEELTLQANGKGFNVINKSPYFITVANIGQGADKHLLVDSLMVAPFSTQFAASKRAVSKNARYDLMYIDDLGAYKSKAITAH
;
A
#
# COMPACT_ATOMS: atom_id res chain seq x y z
N MET A 1 -41.26 22.26 -12.85
CA MET A 1 -41.15 21.24 -11.77
C MET A 1 -40.69 19.88 -12.30
N LYS A 2 -41.31 19.30 -13.34
CA LYS A 2 -40.88 18.01 -13.93
C LYS A 2 -39.42 17.96 -14.44
N LYS A 3 -38.88 19.07 -14.96
CA LYS A 3 -37.52 19.15 -15.52
C LYS A 3 -36.41 19.07 -14.44
N TYR A 4 -36.68 19.54 -13.22
CA TYR A 4 -35.74 19.45 -12.09
C TYR A 4 -35.78 18.07 -11.42
N MET A 5 -36.92 17.37 -11.48
CA MET A 5 -37.05 15.97 -11.04
C MET A 5 -36.19 15.01 -11.86
N MET A 6 -36.00 15.29 -13.15
CA MET A 6 -35.22 14.44 -14.07
C MET A 6 -33.70 14.60 -13.88
N ILE A 7 -33.25 15.77 -13.41
CA ILE A 7 -31.84 16.05 -13.09
C ILE A 7 -31.45 15.45 -11.73
N ALA A 8 -32.38 15.45 -10.75
CA ALA A 8 -32.16 14.82 -9.45
C ALA A 8 -32.03 13.28 -9.52
N ALA A 9 -32.68 12.65 -10.51
CA ALA A 9 -32.59 11.20 -10.70
C ALA A 9 -31.25 10.72 -11.30
N LEU A 10 -30.54 11.59 -12.04
CA LEU A 10 -29.23 11.25 -12.63
C LEU A 10 -28.06 11.31 -11.63
N LEU A 11 -28.24 11.96 -10.47
CA LEU A 11 -27.18 12.15 -9.47
C LEU A 11 -27.09 11.02 -8.42
N LEU A 12 -28.00 10.04 -8.46
CA LEU A 12 -28.05 8.93 -7.49
C LEU A 12 -27.38 7.63 -8.01
N GLY A 13 -26.87 7.64 -9.23
CA GLY A 13 -26.16 6.50 -9.83
C GLY A 13 -24.66 6.54 -9.59
N SER A 14 -24.21 6.51 -8.33
CA SER A 14 -22.83 6.13 -8.05
C SER A 14 -22.68 4.64 -8.40
N VAL A 15 -22.18 4.36 -9.61
CA VAL A 15 -21.72 3.02 -9.98
C VAL A 15 -20.52 2.72 -9.08
N GLY A 16 -20.77 2.00 -7.98
CA GLY A 16 -19.70 1.43 -7.19
C GLY A 16 -18.94 0.48 -8.10
N ALA A 17 -17.66 0.76 -8.36
CA ALA A 17 -16.78 -0.22 -8.96
C ALA A 17 -16.66 -1.37 -7.96
N GLN A 18 -17.40 -2.45 -8.18
CA GLN A 18 -17.34 -3.66 -7.37
C GLN A 18 -16.04 -4.38 -7.75
N ALA A 19 -14.98 -4.13 -6.98
CA ALA A 19 -13.84 -5.04 -6.99
C ALA A 19 -14.33 -6.39 -6.44
N ASN A 20 -14.05 -7.48 -7.15
CA ASN A 20 -14.47 -8.80 -6.69
C ASN A 20 -13.64 -9.13 -5.45
N VAL A 21 -12.31 -9.23 -5.57
CA VAL A 21 -11.42 -9.57 -4.45
C VAL A 21 -10.65 -8.37 -3.91
N VAL A 22 -10.73 -8.15 -2.60
CA VAL A 22 -9.97 -7.14 -1.85
C VAL A 22 -9.07 -7.79 -0.80
N VAL A 23 -7.90 -7.18 -0.57
CA VAL A 23 -7.01 -7.55 0.54
C VAL A 23 -7.45 -6.78 1.79
N ASN A 24 -7.63 -7.49 2.91
CA ASN A 24 -8.02 -6.87 4.18
C ASN A 24 -6.81 -6.18 4.84
N GLY A 25 -6.49 -5.00 4.35
CA GLY A 25 -5.35 -4.18 4.76
C GLY A 25 -4.62 -3.59 3.56
N THR A 26 -3.88 -2.50 3.79
CA THR A 26 -3.10 -1.80 2.74
C THR A 26 -1.61 -2.07 2.81
N ARG A 27 -1.18 -2.80 3.84
CA ARG A 27 0.20 -3.26 4.06
C ARG A 27 0.21 -4.45 5.01
N VAL A 28 1.30 -5.20 5.00
CA VAL A 28 1.55 -6.34 5.90
C VAL A 28 2.82 -6.06 6.68
N ILE A 29 2.77 -6.21 8.00
CA ILE A 29 3.96 -6.23 8.85
C ILE A 29 4.24 -7.70 9.19
N TYR A 30 5.45 -8.15 8.90
CA TYR A 30 5.96 -9.46 9.27
C TYR A 30 6.99 -9.30 10.41
N PRO A 31 6.61 -9.52 11.67
CA PRO A 31 7.55 -9.55 12.78
C PRO A 31 8.50 -10.75 12.66
N ALA A 32 9.80 -10.54 12.84
CA ALA A 32 10.82 -11.59 12.69
C ALA A 32 10.66 -12.78 13.66
N ASN A 33 10.02 -12.57 14.81
CA ASN A 33 9.71 -13.60 15.80
C ASN A 33 8.48 -14.44 15.45
N ASN A 34 7.71 -14.05 14.42
CA ASN A 34 6.55 -14.81 13.98
C ASN A 34 6.96 -15.90 12.98
N LYS A 35 6.38 -17.10 13.17
CA LYS A 35 6.54 -18.22 12.23
C LYS A 35 5.82 -17.95 10.91
N ASP A 36 4.67 -17.29 10.98
CA ASP A 36 3.90 -16.87 9.82
C ASP A 36 3.06 -15.63 10.12
N VAL A 37 2.56 -15.02 9.05
CA VAL A 37 1.53 -13.98 9.09
C VAL A 37 0.39 -14.39 8.15
N ILE A 38 -0.84 -14.12 8.58
CA ILE A 38 -2.04 -14.38 7.80
C ILE A 38 -2.55 -13.08 7.20
N VAL A 39 -2.85 -13.11 5.91
CA VAL A 39 -3.51 -12.02 5.18
C VAL A 39 -4.88 -12.52 4.74
N GLN A 40 -5.93 -11.79 5.09
CA GLN A 40 -7.30 -12.14 4.71
C GLN A 40 -7.65 -11.48 3.38
N LEU A 41 -8.16 -12.26 2.44
CA LEU A 41 -8.82 -11.81 1.23
C LEU A 41 -10.33 -11.89 1.41
N LEU A 42 -11.06 -10.96 0.82
CA LEU A 42 -12.51 -10.95 0.79
C LEU A 42 -12.97 -10.81 -0.66
N ASN A 43 -13.81 -11.71 -1.12
CA ASN A 43 -14.55 -11.56 -2.36
C ASN A 43 -15.92 -10.94 -2.04
N ASN A 44 -16.08 -9.66 -2.36
CA ASN A 44 -17.30 -8.89 -2.10
C ASN A 44 -18.31 -8.97 -3.27
N GLY A 45 -17.94 -9.52 -4.42
CA GLY A 45 -18.88 -9.73 -5.51
C GLY A 45 -19.57 -11.08 -5.42
N THR A 46 -20.54 -11.28 -6.30
CA THR A 46 -21.40 -12.47 -6.35
C THR A 46 -20.76 -13.63 -7.09
N ASP A 47 -19.84 -13.35 -8.01
CA ASP A 47 -19.18 -14.34 -8.83
C ASP A 47 -17.91 -14.86 -8.15
N PRO A 48 -17.55 -16.14 -8.32
CA PRO A 48 -16.25 -16.63 -7.87
C PRO A 48 -15.12 -15.88 -8.59
N SER A 49 -13.92 -15.95 -8.04
CA SER A 49 -12.70 -15.47 -8.69
C SER A 49 -11.58 -16.49 -8.55
N LEU A 50 -10.72 -16.58 -9.57
CA LEU A 50 -9.43 -17.24 -9.42
C LEU A 50 -8.41 -16.20 -8.97
N VAL A 51 -7.86 -16.40 -7.77
CA VAL A 51 -6.83 -15.54 -7.21
C VAL A 51 -5.47 -16.19 -7.39
N GLN A 52 -4.52 -15.44 -7.92
CA GLN A 52 -3.09 -15.77 -7.88
C GLN A 52 -2.36 -14.78 -6.97
N ALA A 53 -1.49 -15.26 -6.10
CA ALA A 53 -0.74 -14.42 -5.17
C ALA A 53 0.73 -14.82 -5.10
N TRP A 54 1.61 -13.82 -5.04
CA TRP A 54 3.05 -13.98 -4.92
C TRP A 54 3.68 -12.77 -4.23
N ILE A 55 4.93 -12.91 -3.80
CA ILE A 55 5.69 -11.83 -3.15
C ILE A 55 6.91 -11.49 -4.00
N ASP A 56 7.11 -10.20 -4.28
CA ASP A 56 8.28 -9.67 -5.00
C ASP A 56 9.14 -8.77 -4.09
N ASP A 57 10.35 -8.42 -4.56
CA ASP A 57 11.34 -7.59 -3.87
C ASP A 57 11.44 -6.13 -4.38
N GLY A 58 10.49 -5.70 -5.21
CA GLY A 58 10.44 -4.35 -5.77
C GLY A 58 10.13 -4.32 -7.26
N ASP A 59 10.37 -5.40 -8.00
CA ASP A 59 10.07 -5.47 -9.43
C ASP A 59 8.55 -5.55 -9.69
N ILE A 60 7.98 -4.48 -10.26
CA ILE A 60 6.56 -4.38 -10.60
C ILE A 60 6.13 -5.38 -11.70
N ASN A 61 7.09 -5.84 -12.51
CA ASN A 61 6.89 -6.79 -13.59
C ASN A 61 7.15 -8.24 -13.16
N SER A 62 7.52 -8.47 -11.89
CA SER A 62 7.69 -9.82 -11.34
C SER A 62 6.40 -10.64 -11.48
N THR A 63 6.57 -11.91 -11.79
CA THR A 63 5.51 -12.92 -11.90
C THR A 63 5.73 -14.00 -10.83
N PRO A 64 4.73 -14.89 -10.59
CA PRO A 64 4.91 -16.01 -9.68
C PRO A 64 6.16 -16.86 -9.96
N GLU A 65 6.59 -16.96 -11.22
CA GLU A 65 7.73 -17.76 -11.66
C GLU A 65 9.08 -17.06 -11.49
N THR A 66 9.10 -15.72 -11.55
CA THR A 66 10.35 -14.92 -11.44
C THR A 66 10.62 -14.40 -10.04
N ALA A 67 9.59 -14.43 -9.17
CA ALA A 67 9.70 -14.01 -7.78
C ALA A 67 10.71 -14.86 -6.99
N ASN A 68 11.82 -14.25 -6.60
CA ASN A 68 12.86 -14.89 -5.79
C ASN A 68 13.05 -14.13 -4.47
N VAL A 69 12.26 -14.51 -3.47
CA VAL A 69 12.21 -13.84 -2.17
C VAL A 69 12.27 -14.87 -1.04
N PRO A 70 12.72 -14.50 0.17
CA PRO A 70 12.84 -15.44 1.28
C PRO A 70 11.50 -15.79 1.95
N PHE A 71 10.39 -15.75 1.21
CA PHE A 71 9.04 -16.01 1.70
C PHE A 71 8.34 -17.09 0.88
N LEU A 72 7.63 -17.98 1.57
CA LEU A 72 6.66 -18.89 1.03
C LEU A 72 5.27 -18.32 1.26
N LEU A 73 4.46 -18.26 0.20
CA LEU A 73 3.06 -17.86 0.26
C LEU A 73 2.18 -19.06 -0.07
N SER A 74 1.14 -19.30 0.73
CA SER A 74 0.21 -20.40 0.51
C SER A 74 -1.25 -20.04 0.84
N PRO A 75 -2.23 -20.42 0.00
CA PRO A 75 -2.05 -21.00 -1.33
C PRO A 75 -1.61 -19.95 -2.37
N PRO A 76 -0.74 -20.29 -3.33
CA PRO A 76 -0.33 -19.35 -4.39
C PRO A 76 -1.42 -19.14 -5.45
N VAL A 77 -2.32 -20.12 -5.63
CA VAL A 77 -3.47 -20.05 -6.53
C VAL A 77 -4.68 -20.66 -5.82
N VAL A 78 -5.81 -19.96 -5.84
CA VAL A 78 -7.01 -20.41 -5.13
C VAL A 78 -8.28 -19.82 -5.76
N LYS A 79 -9.33 -20.64 -5.86
CA LYS A 79 -10.66 -20.15 -6.21
C LYS A 79 -11.34 -19.60 -4.96
N VAL A 80 -11.73 -18.33 -4.99
CA VAL A 80 -12.49 -17.67 -3.92
C VAL A 80 -13.92 -17.49 -4.39
N ASN A 81 -14.88 -18.15 -3.73
CA ASN A 81 -16.29 -18.04 -4.11
C ASN A 81 -16.82 -16.61 -3.87
N GLY A 82 -17.91 -16.24 -4.54
CA GLY A 82 -18.57 -14.96 -4.30
C GLY A 82 -19.04 -14.84 -2.85
N ASN A 83 -19.03 -13.62 -2.32
CA ASN A 83 -19.39 -13.29 -0.93
C ASN A 83 -18.66 -14.14 0.12
N SER A 84 -17.41 -14.54 -0.17
CA SER A 84 -16.61 -15.41 0.71
C SER A 84 -15.22 -14.84 0.95
N GLY A 85 -14.46 -15.43 1.86
CA GLY A 85 -13.10 -15.02 2.17
C GLY A 85 -12.09 -16.15 2.00
N GLN A 86 -10.83 -15.79 1.79
CA GLN A 86 -9.71 -16.72 1.73
C GLN A 86 -8.53 -16.20 2.52
N GLN A 87 -7.86 -17.07 3.27
CA GLN A 87 -6.63 -16.71 3.99
C GLN A 87 -5.41 -17.08 3.16
N LEU A 88 -4.48 -16.14 3.03
CA LEU A 88 -3.12 -16.38 2.56
C LEU A 88 -2.20 -16.45 3.78
N ARG A 89 -1.36 -17.46 3.85
CA ARG A 89 -0.30 -17.61 4.85
C ARG A 89 1.03 -17.25 4.23
N ILE A 90 1.77 -16.37 4.88
CA ILE A 90 3.12 -15.96 4.51
C ILE A 90 4.10 -16.49 5.56
N GLN A 91 5.11 -17.24 5.13
CA GLN A 91 6.14 -17.84 5.98
C GLN A 91 7.52 -17.43 5.49
N LYS A 92 8.41 -17.00 6.37
CA LYS A 92 9.81 -16.78 6.00
C LYS A 92 10.55 -18.14 5.92
N VAL A 93 11.14 -18.44 4.77
CA VAL A 93 11.85 -19.72 4.52
C VAL A 93 13.29 -19.54 4.02
N GLY A 94 13.68 -18.33 3.62
CA GLY A 94 15.00 -18.05 3.04
C GLY A 94 16.03 -17.48 4.02
N ALA A 95 17.14 -16.98 3.45
CA ALA A 95 18.32 -16.46 4.13
C ALA A 95 18.00 -15.39 5.20
N ALA A 96 18.99 -15.12 6.06
CA ALA A 96 18.90 -14.02 7.01
C ALA A 96 18.69 -12.70 6.27
N LEU A 97 17.73 -11.90 6.75
CA LEU A 97 17.54 -10.51 6.34
C LEU A 97 18.31 -9.60 7.32
N ALA A 98 18.43 -8.32 6.98
CA ALA A 98 19.03 -7.33 7.87
C ALA A 98 18.37 -7.38 9.26
N ALA A 99 19.18 -7.45 10.31
CA ALA A 99 18.71 -7.53 11.70
C ALA A 99 18.59 -6.16 12.37
N ASP A 100 19.16 -5.11 11.77
CA ASP A 100 19.24 -3.74 12.27
C ASP A 100 18.17 -2.80 11.68
N ARG A 101 17.49 -3.21 10.61
CA ARG A 101 16.49 -2.39 9.89
C ARG A 101 15.42 -3.22 9.22
N GLU A 102 14.29 -2.59 8.93
CA GLU A 102 13.26 -3.20 8.12
C GLU A 102 13.76 -3.55 6.71
N SER A 103 13.20 -4.60 6.14
CA SER A 103 13.29 -4.92 4.71
C SER A 103 11.91 -4.80 4.08
N VAL A 104 11.82 -4.31 2.84
CA VAL A 104 10.53 -4.16 2.13
C VAL A 104 10.43 -5.16 1.00
N PHE A 105 9.25 -5.74 0.88
CA PHE A 105 8.79 -6.64 -0.16
C PHE A 105 7.37 -6.21 -0.57
N TYR A 106 6.78 -6.88 -1.55
CA TYR A 106 5.45 -6.54 -2.03
C TYR A 106 4.60 -7.79 -2.23
N LEU A 107 3.44 -7.83 -1.61
CA LEU A 107 2.43 -8.86 -1.86
C LEU A 107 1.60 -8.44 -3.08
N ASN A 108 1.60 -9.26 -4.12
CA ASN A 108 0.75 -9.14 -5.27
C ASN A 108 -0.43 -10.11 -5.15
N VAL A 109 -1.63 -9.62 -5.47
CA VAL A 109 -2.86 -10.40 -5.52
C VAL A 109 -3.56 -10.07 -6.84
N LEU A 110 -3.55 -11.03 -7.76
CA LEU A 110 -4.20 -10.94 -9.06
C LEU A 110 -5.57 -11.63 -8.98
N ASP A 111 -6.63 -10.84 -9.14
CA ASP A 111 -8.03 -11.25 -9.22
C ASP A 111 -8.40 -11.49 -10.69
N ILE A 112 -8.72 -12.75 -11.03
CA ILE A 112 -9.14 -13.16 -12.38
C ILE A 112 -10.62 -13.58 -12.31
N PRO A 113 -11.55 -12.73 -12.81
CA PRO A 113 -12.96 -13.08 -12.81
C PRO A 113 -13.26 -14.18 -13.84
N PRO A 114 -14.39 -14.92 -13.70
CA PRO A 114 -14.84 -15.88 -14.69
C PRO A 114 -15.24 -15.18 -15.98
N THR A 115 -15.05 -15.85 -17.11
CA THR A 115 -15.58 -15.38 -18.39
C THR A 115 -17.10 -15.53 -18.38
N PRO A 116 -17.88 -14.46 -18.62
CA PRO A 116 -19.34 -14.54 -18.59
C PRO A 116 -19.87 -15.45 -19.72
N GLU A 117 -20.63 -16.49 -19.36
CA GLU A 117 -21.20 -17.43 -20.34
C GLU A 117 -22.20 -16.75 -21.29
N ASN A 118 -22.96 -15.77 -20.77
CA ASN A 118 -23.96 -15.00 -21.50
C ASN A 118 -23.38 -14.04 -22.55
N LEU A 119 -22.06 -13.90 -22.62
CA LEU A 119 -21.36 -13.06 -23.58
C LEU A 119 -20.49 -13.86 -24.56
N GLN A 120 -20.58 -15.19 -24.55
CA GLN A 120 -19.89 -16.04 -25.53
C GLN A 120 -20.29 -15.66 -26.96
N GLY A 121 -19.29 -15.50 -27.84
CA GLY A 121 -19.50 -15.08 -29.23
C GLY A 121 -19.69 -13.56 -29.42
N THR A 122 -19.62 -12.77 -28.34
CA THR A 122 -19.62 -11.30 -28.41
C THR A 122 -18.24 -10.72 -28.10
N ASN A 123 -17.93 -9.56 -28.66
CA ASN A 123 -16.69 -8.85 -28.34
C ASN A 123 -16.77 -8.31 -26.92
N THR A 124 -16.01 -8.93 -26.01
CA THR A 124 -15.96 -8.53 -24.60
C THR A 124 -14.57 -8.07 -24.21
N LEU A 125 -14.52 -7.11 -23.29
CA LEU A 125 -13.30 -6.72 -22.59
C LEU A 125 -13.36 -7.29 -21.18
N GLN A 126 -12.44 -8.20 -20.86
CA GLN A 126 -12.28 -8.76 -19.52
C GLN A 126 -11.05 -8.15 -18.85
N LEU A 127 -11.22 -7.68 -17.61
CA LEU A 127 -10.16 -7.05 -16.83
C LEU A 127 -9.81 -7.95 -15.65
N ALA A 128 -8.52 -8.23 -15.49
CA ALA A 128 -7.97 -8.82 -14.27
C ALA A 128 -7.30 -7.71 -13.45
N ILE A 129 -7.55 -7.69 -12.15
CA ILE A 129 -7.08 -6.60 -11.27
C ILE A 129 -5.93 -7.12 -10.41
N LYS A 130 -4.76 -6.46 -10.51
CA LYS A 130 -3.60 -6.74 -9.66
C LYS A 130 -3.52 -5.72 -8.54
N SER A 131 -3.79 -6.14 -7.31
CA SER A 131 -3.51 -5.37 -6.10
C SER A 131 -2.08 -5.64 -5.65
N ARG A 132 -1.30 -4.59 -5.36
CA ARG A 132 0.07 -4.71 -4.85
C ARG A 132 0.21 -3.89 -3.57
N ILE A 133 0.49 -4.56 -2.46
CA ILE A 133 0.66 -3.92 -1.14
C ILE A 133 2.04 -4.21 -0.55
N LYS A 134 2.53 -3.29 0.28
CA LYS A 134 3.86 -3.42 0.90
C LYS A 134 3.85 -4.49 1.99
N LEU A 135 4.88 -5.32 2.01
CA LEU A 135 5.18 -6.30 3.06
C LEU A 135 6.50 -5.88 3.72
N PHE A 136 6.45 -5.50 5.00
CA PHE A 136 7.64 -5.12 5.75
C PHE A 136 8.08 -6.26 6.66
N TYR A 137 9.29 -6.76 6.45
CA TYR A 137 9.95 -7.62 7.43
C TYR A 137 10.56 -6.74 8.52
N ARG A 138 10.12 -6.94 9.76
CA ARG A 138 10.56 -6.17 10.93
C ARG A 138 11.41 -7.03 11.86
N PRO A 139 12.71 -6.77 11.99
CA PRO A 139 13.60 -7.50 12.90
C PRO A 139 13.15 -7.42 14.36
N GLN A 140 13.51 -8.42 15.16
CA GLN A 140 13.12 -8.52 16.57
C GLN A 140 13.64 -7.35 17.43
N ALA A 141 14.77 -6.75 17.05
CA ALA A 141 15.31 -5.57 17.73
C ALA A 141 14.40 -4.33 17.61
N LEU A 142 13.51 -4.30 16.61
CA LEU A 142 12.59 -3.20 16.33
C LEU A 142 11.25 -3.48 17.00
N THR A 143 11.15 -3.19 18.30
CA THR A 143 9.97 -3.47 19.13
C THR A 143 8.89 -2.39 19.07
N ARG A 144 9.22 -1.21 18.52
CA ARG A 144 8.31 -0.06 18.44
C ARG A 144 7.65 0.04 17.05
N GLY A 145 6.52 0.73 16.97
CA GLY A 145 5.84 1.05 15.70
C GLY A 145 6.48 2.24 14.99
N VAL A 146 6.08 2.46 13.74
CA VAL A 146 6.58 3.57 12.90
C VAL A 146 6.34 4.95 13.50
N GLU A 147 5.38 5.11 14.43
CA GLU A 147 5.12 6.42 15.05
C GLU A 147 6.33 6.93 15.85
N ASN A 148 7.09 6.02 16.47
CA ASN A 148 8.30 6.35 17.23
C ASN A 148 9.45 6.73 16.29
N ALA A 149 9.53 6.08 15.12
CA ALA A 149 10.54 6.35 14.10
C ALA A 149 10.47 7.79 13.56
N LEU A 150 9.31 8.45 13.68
CA LEU A 150 9.14 9.85 13.28
C LEU A 150 9.86 10.86 14.17
N GLU A 151 10.41 10.46 15.31
CA GLU A 151 11.31 11.33 16.09
C GLU A 151 12.68 11.47 15.43
N GLU A 152 13.06 10.48 14.63
CA GLU A 152 14.34 10.42 13.91
C GLU A 152 14.19 10.86 12.43
N LEU A 153 12.99 11.32 12.06
CA LEU A 153 12.72 11.89 10.75
C LEU A 153 12.96 13.40 10.77
N THR A 154 13.85 13.87 9.91
CA THR A 154 14.15 15.30 9.74
C THR A 154 13.68 15.77 8.37
N LEU A 155 13.10 16.97 8.32
CA LEU A 155 12.71 17.63 7.08
C LEU A 155 13.65 18.81 6.82
N GLN A 156 14.24 18.91 5.64
CA GLN A 156 15.01 20.09 5.23
C GLN A 156 14.39 20.74 4.00
N ALA A 157 14.11 22.04 4.07
CA ALA A 157 13.51 22.77 2.95
C ALA A 157 14.60 23.24 1.97
N ASN A 158 14.41 22.91 0.69
CA ASN A 158 15.33 23.28 -0.40
C ASN A 158 14.68 24.25 -1.40
N GLY A 159 13.69 25.04 -0.97
CA GLY A 159 12.98 26.00 -1.83
C GLY A 159 12.00 25.37 -2.83
N LYS A 160 12.34 24.25 -3.47
CA LYS A 160 11.51 23.54 -4.46
C LYS A 160 10.92 22.21 -3.96
N GLY A 161 11.14 21.90 -2.69
CA GLY A 161 10.76 20.65 -2.08
C GLY A 161 11.52 20.41 -0.79
N PHE A 162 11.42 19.19 -0.30
CA PHE A 162 12.01 18.79 0.96
C PHE A 162 13.00 17.65 0.78
N ASN A 163 14.15 17.71 1.42
CA ASN A 163 14.94 16.52 1.71
C ASN A 163 14.35 15.89 2.96
N VAL A 164 13.75 14.71 2.80
CA VAL A 164 13.22 13.91 3.91
C VAL A 164 14.30 12.94 4.34
N ILE A 165 14.87 13.18 5.53
CA ILE A 165 16.01 12.43 6.07
C ILE A 165 15.48 11.47 7.14
N ASN A 166 15.51 10.19 6.84
CA ASN A 166 15.10 9.14 7.76
C ASN A 166 16.34 8.54 8.42
N LYS A 167 16.55 8.85 9.70
CA LYS A 167 17.65 8.25 10.49
C LYS A 167 17.21 6.98 11.24
N SER A 168 15.94 6.61 11.14
CA SER A 168 15.38 5.46 11.82
C SER A 168 15.63 4.16 11.05
N PRO A 169 15.49 3.00 11.71
CA PRO A 169 15.53 1.69 11.08
C PRO A 169 14.24 1.27 10.36
N TYR A 170 13.25 2.17 10.20
CA TYR A 170 11.92 1.87 9.64
C TYR A 170 11.73 2.49 8.26
N PHE A 171 10.89 1.89 7.40
CA PHE A 171 10.39 2.55 6.20
C PHE A 171 9.26 3.51 6.54
N ILE A 172 9.41 4.78 6.18
CA ILE A 172 8.39 5.81 6.46
C ILE A 172 7.72 6.20 5.15
N THR A 173 6.40 5.94 5.05
CA THR A 173 5.59 6.41 3.92
C THR A 173 5.04 7.80 4.23
N VAL A 174 5.56 8.80 3.54
CA VAL A 174 5.07 10.19 3.59
C VAL A 174 4.02 10.35 2.49
N ALA A 175 2.76 10.41 2.90
CA ALA A 175 1.63 10.58 2.00
C ALA A 175 1.57 12.01 1.45
N ASN A 176 1.79 13.00 2.31
CA ASN A 176 1.90 14.40 1.91
C ASN A 176 2.56 15.25 2.99
N ILE A 177 2.78 16.53 2.67
CA ILE A 177 3.18 17.57 3.60
C ILE A 177 2.24 18.76 3.39
N GLY A 178 1.64 19.24 4.46
CA GLY A 178 0.76 20.41 4.45
C GLY A 178 1.38 21.63 5.13
N GLN A 179 0.83 22.81 4.86
CA GLN A 179 1.12 24.06 5.56
C GLN A 179 -0.13 24.95 5.59
N GLY A 180 -0.60 25.29 6.78
CA GLY A 180 -1.83 26.08 6.96
C GLY A 180 -3.05 25.37 6.39
N ALA A 181 -3.78 26.04 5.50
CA ALA A 181 -4.96 25.49 4.83
C ALA A 181 -4.61 24.51 3.69
N ASP A 182 -3.41 24.59 3.14
CA ASP A 182 -2.97 23.70 2.07
C ASP A 182 -2.44 22.40 2.66
N LYS A 183 -3.15 21.30 2.41
CA LYS A 183 -2.81 19.98 2.92
C LYS A 183 -1.97 19.14 1.95
N HIS A 184 -1.74 19.62 0.72
CA HIS A 184 -1.20 18.80 -0.38
C HIS A 184 -0.05 19.47 -1.13
N LEU A 185 1.06 19.79 -0.44
CA LEU A 185 2.21 20.45 -1.05
C LEU A 185 3.07 19.53 -1.90
N LEU A 186 3.14 18.24 -1.58
CA LEU A 186 3.97 17.32 -2.36
C LEU A 186 3.35 17.07 -3.73
N VAL A 187 4.21 16.95 -4.75
CA VAL A 187 3.81 16.50 -6.09
C VAL A 187 3.34 15.05 -6.01
N ASP A 188 4.16 14.20 -5.39
CA ASP A 188 3.88 12.78 -5.19
C ASP A 188 4.17 12.35 -3.75
N SER A 189 3.50 11.27 -3.31
CA SER A 189 3.87 10.58 -2.07
C SER A 189 5.20 9.84 -2.23
N LEU A 190 5.91 9.63 -1.13
CA LEU A 190 7.18 8.91 -1.15
C LEU A 190 7.29 7.92 0.02
N MET A 191 8.17 6.93 -0.14
CA MET A 191 8.53 6.01 0.92
C MET A 191 10.04 6.10 1.15
N VAL A 192 10.41 6.65 2.31
CA VAL A 192 11.81 6.88 2.67
C VAL A 192 12.35 5.63 3.36
N ALA A 193 13.40 5.05 2.78
CA ALA A 193 14.03 3.85 3.32
C ALA A 193 14.76 4.13 4.64
N PRO A 194 15.00 3.10 5.47
CA PRO A 194 15.81 3.21 6.68
C PRO A 194 17.17 3.85 6.40
N PHE A 195 17.61 4.76 7.27
CA PHE A 195 18.93 5.39 7.21
C PHE A 195 19.25 6.07 5.86
N SER A 196 18.23 6.65 5.21
CA SER A 196 18.34 7.23 3.88
C SER A 196 17.75 8.65 3.81
N THR A 197 18.06 9.35 2.73
CA THR A 197 17.45 10.65 2.42
C THR A 197 16.77 10.55 1.07
N GLN A 198 15.56 11.09 0.97
CA GLN A 198 14.83 11.16 -0.29
C GLN A 198 14.30 12.57 -0.52
N PHE A 199 14.45 13.07 -1.75
CA PHE A 199 13.90 14.36 -2.15
C PHE A 199 12.43 14.22 -2.52
N ALA A 200 11.59 15.07 -1.93
CA ALA A 200 10.17 15.19 -2.20
C ALA A 200 9.89 16.55 -2.85
N ALA A 201 9.57 16.55 -4.15
CA ALA A 201 9.24 17.76 -4.88
C ALA A 201 7.94 18.39 -4.35
N SER A 202 7.91 19.72 -4.24
CA SER A 202 6.71 20.47 -3.84
C SER A 202 6.11 21.26 -5.00
N LYS A 203 4.79 21.39 -5.01
CA LYS A 203 4.02 22.14 -6.01
C LYS A 203 4.27 23.66 -5.95
N ARG A 204 4.72 24.15 -4.80
CA ARG A 204 5.07 25.55 -4.55
C ARG A 204 6.33 25.66 -3.71
N ALA A 205 6.86 26.87 -3.62
CA ALA A 205 8.08 27.10 -2.86
C ALA A 205 7.90 26.81 -1.35
N VAL A 206 8.94 26.27 -0.72
CA VAL A 206 8.95 25.89 0.69
C VAL A 206 10.09 26.59 1.44
N SER A 207 9.84 26.93 2.71
CA SER A 207 10.71 27.78 3.51
C SER A 207 11.38 26.99 4.63
N LYS A 208 12.64 27.34 4.91
CA LYS A 208 13.37 26.88 6.09
C LYS A 208 12.78 27.50 7.36
N ASN A 209 12.96 26.81 8.48
CA ASN A 209 12.45 27.12 9.81
C ASN A 209 10.92 27.33 9.89
N ALA A 210 10.18 26.86 8.89
CA ALA A 210 8.72 26.91 8.89
C ALA A 210 8.12 25.59 9.41
N ARG A 211 6.95 25.70 10.04
CA ARG A 211 6.19 24.55 10.54
C ARG A 211 5.32 23.98 9.42
N TYR A 212 5.37 22.67 9.28
CA TYR A 212 4.61 21.87 8.32
C TYR A 212 3.85 20.75 9.04
N ASP A 213 2.85 20.20 8.37
CA ASP A 213 2.05 19.06 8.81
C ASP A 213 2.42 17.84 7.96
N LEU A 214 3.23 16.95 8.51
CA LEU A 214 3.66 15.72 7.85
C LEU A 214 2.54 14.69 7.93
N MET A 215 2.00 14.30 6.78
CA MET A 215 1.05 13.20 6.68
C MET A 215 1.79 11.91 6.36
N TYR A 216 1.63 10.91 7.21
CA TYR A 216 2.27 9.60 7.06
C TYR A 216 1.27 8.47 7.22
N ILE A 217 1.66 7.28 6.80
CA ILE A 217 0.84 6.06 6.93
C ILE A 217 1.46 5.16 8.01
N ASP A 218 0.66 4.83 9.03
CA ASP A 218 1.07 3.94 10.13
C ASP A 218 1.05 2.44 9.72
N ASP A 219 1.38 1.56 10.67
CA ASP A 219 1.43 0.11 10.44
C ASP A 219 0.06 -0.50 10.12
N LEU A 220 -1.03 0.14 10.58
CA LEU A 220 -2.41 -0.27 10.29
C LEU A 220 -2.92 0.27 8.94
N GLY A 221 -2.10 1.06 8.25
CA GLY A 221 -2.49 1.68 6.98
C GLY A 221 -3.32 2.96 7.14
N ALA A 222 -3.42 3.51 8.34
CA ALA A 222 -4.16 4.73 8.60
C ALA A 222 -3.29 5.97 8.33
N TYR A 223 -3.91 7.00 7.76
CA TYR A 223 -3.30 8.31 7.63
C TYR A 223 -3.22 8.99 8.99
N LYS A 224 -2.02 9.45 9.34
CA LYS A 224 -1.72 10.19 10.57
C LYS A 224 -1.00 11.48 10.21
N SER A 225 -1.11 12.46 11.09
CA SER A 225 -0.48 13.78 10.92
C SER A 225 0.45 14.06 12.11
N LYS A 226 1.62 14.63 11.84
CA LYS A 226 2.56 15.11 12.85
C LYS A 226 3.11 16.47 12.41
N ALA A 227 3.03 17.46 13.30
CA ALA A 227 3.68 18.73 13.05
C ALA A 227 5.22 18.58 13.07
N ILE A 228 5.90 19.14 12.07
CA ILE A 228 7.35 19.09 11.94
C ILE A 228 7.88 20.45 11.47
N THR A 229 9.04 20.87 11.96
CA THR A 229 9.73 22.07 11.48
C THR A 229 10.72 21.66 10.39
N ALA A 230 10.68 22.31 9.22
CA ALA A 230 11.68 22.09 8.19
C ALA A 230 12.92 22.96 8.48
N HIS A 231 14.11 22.37 8.49
CA HIS A 231 15.38 23.08 8.68
C HIS A 231 16.00 23.58 7.36
#